data_AF-A0A645HMA3-F1
#
_entry.id   AF-A0A645HMA3-F1
#
_cell.length_a   1.000
_cell.length_b   1.000
_cell.length_c   1.000
_cell.angle_alpha   90.00
_cell.angle_beta   90.00
_cell.angle_gamma   90.00
#
_symmetry.space_group_name_H-M   'P 1'
#
loop_
_entity.id
_entity.type
_entity.pdbx_description
1 polymer ?
#
loop_
_entity_poly.entity_id
_entity_poly.type
_entity_poly.pdbx_seq_one_letter_code
_entity_poly.pdbx_strand_id
1 'polypeptide(L)' 'MHKKMGCVCYENPKMGIYFIEDPDGYWLEVLPEKR' A
#
# COMPACT_ATOMS: atom_id res chain seq x y z
N MET A 1 -7.27 -4.43 -10.85
CA MET A 1 -7.28 -3.08 -11.43
C MET A 1 -5.98 -2.32 -11.09
N HIS A 2 -5.45 -2.36 -9.86
CA HIS A 2 -4.20 -1.66 -9.47
C HIS A 2 -2.88 -2.24 -10.03
N LYS A 3 -2.72 -3.57 -10.14
CA LYS A 3 -1.48 -4.20 -10.68
C LYS A 3 -1.17 -3.87 -12.15
N LYS A 4 -2.14 -3.41 -12.94
CA LYS A 4 -1.94 -2.98 -14.33
C LYS A 4 -1.52 -1.51 -14.47
N MET A 5 -1.58 -0.74 -13.38
CA MET A 5 -1.28 0.70 -13.38
C MET A 5 0.17 1.00 -12.96
N GLY A 6 0.97 0.01 -12.57
CA GLY A 6 2.33 0.24 -12.06
C GLY A 6 2.38 0.58 -10.57
N CYS A 7 1.27 0.46 -9.83
CA CYS A 7 1.28 0.66 -8.39
C CYS A 7 2.08 -0.47 -7.70
N VAL A 8 3.19 -0.11 -7.05
CA VAL A 8 4.00 -1.06 -6.28
C VAL A 8 3.36 -1.26 -4.91
N CYS A 9 3.00 -2.50 -4.59
CA CYS A 9 2.47 -2.87 -3.28
C CYS A 9 3.57 -3.54 -2.45
N TYR A 10 3.94 -2.92 -1.33
CA TYR A 10 4.72 -3.57 -0.28
C TYR A 10 3.81 -3.88 0.90
N GLU A 11 3.76 -5.14 1.31
CA GLU A 11 2.96 -5.56 2.45
C GLU A 11 3.86 -6.09 3.57
N ASN A 12 3.55 -5.71 4.81
CA ASN A 12 4.07 -6.34 6.00
C ASN A 12 2.91 -7.00 6.76
N PRO A 13 2.53 -8.24 6.40
CA PRO A 13 1.38 -8.93 6.99
C PRO A 13 1.50 -9.11 8.51
N LYS A 14 2.72 -9.19 9.03
CA LYS A 14 2.99 -9.35 10.47
C LYS A 14 2.58 -8.13 11.28
N MET A 15 2.64 -6.94 10.69
CA MET A 15 2.18 -5.69 11.32
C MET A 15 0.84 -5.19 10.77
N GLY A 16 0.29 -5.87 9.74
CA GLY A 16 -0.95 -5.47 9.07
C GLY A 16 -0.81 -4.17 8.26
N ILE A 17 0.42 -3.78 7.90
CA ILE A 17 0.70 -2.53 7.19
C ILE A 17 0.83 -2.81 5.70
N TYR A 18 0.22 -1.96 4.88
CA TYR A 18 0.33 -2.02 3.43
C TYR A 18 0.71 -0.65 2.88
N PHE A 19 1.71 -0.63 2.00
CA PHE A 19 2.15 0.56 1.28
C PHE A 19 1.67 0.48 -0.16
N ILE A 20 1.09 1.57 -0.62
CA ILE A 20 0.67 1.74 -2.01
C ILE A 20 1.47 2.93 -2.55
N GLU A 21 2.32 2.66 -3.53
CA GLU A 21 2.99 3.68 -4.32
C GLU A 21 2.17 3.93 -5.59
N ASP A 22 1.63 5.14 -5.73
CA ASP A 22 0.98 5.59 -6.96
C ASP A 22 2.07 5.94 -8.01
N PRO A 23 1.87 5.64 -9.31
CA PRO A 23 2.72 6.11 -10.40
C PRO A 23 3.08 7.60 -10.36
N ASP A 24 2.21 8.44 -9.78
CA ASP A 24 2.44 9.88 -9.61
C ASP A 24 3.40 10.22 -8.44
N GLY A 25 3.98 9.21 -7.78
CA GLY A 25 4.96 9.36 -6.70
C GLY A 25 4.34 9.66 -5.33
N TYR A 26 3.03 9.51 -5.18
CA TYR A 26 2.36 9.60 -3.88
C TYR A 26 2.43 8.28 -3.14
N TRP A 27 2.70 8.37 -1.84
CA TRP A 27 2.81 7.22 -0.95
C TRP A 27 1.65 7.23 0.04
N LEU A 28 0.87 6.14 0.04
CA LEU A 28 -0.21 5.94 1.00
C LEU A 28 0.14 4.79 1.95
N GLU A 29 0.16 5.10 3.25
CA GLU A 29 0.33 4.12 4.31
C GLU A 29 -1.05 3.70 4.83
N VAL A 30 -1.37 2.42 4.64
CA VAL A 30 -2.60 1.82 5.15
C VAL A 30 -2.27 1.10 6.45
N LEU A 31 -2.76 1.66 7.56
CA LEU A 31 -2.68 1.05 8.89
C LEU A 31 -3.97 0.29 9.20
N PRO A 32 -3.88 -0.83 9.94
CA PRO A 32 -5.08 -1.50 10.42
C PRO A 32 -5.79 -0.60 11.42
N GLU A 33 -7.13 -0.63 11.41
CA GLU A 33 -7.95 0.11 12.37
C GLU A 33 -7.56 -0.29 13.79
N LYS A 34 -7.24 0.68 14.64
CA LYS A 34 -6.96 0.40 16.06
C LYS A 34 -8.25 -0.15 16.68
N ARG A 35 -8.20 -1.40 17.15
CA ARG A 35 -9.23 -1.96 18.03
C ARG A 35 -9.26 -1.25 19.37
#